data_AF-A0A399CWS2-F1
#
_entry.id   AF-A0A399CWS2-F1
#
_cell.length_a   1.000
_cell.length_b   1.000
_cell.length_c   1.000
_cell.angle_alpha   90.00
_cell.angle_beta   90.00
_cell.angle_gamma   90.00
#
_symmetry.space_group_name_H-M   'P 1'
#
loop_
_entity.id
_entity.type
_entity.pdbx_description
1 polymer ?
#
loop_
_entity_poly.entity_id
_entity_poly.type
_entity_poly.pdbx_seq_one_letter_code
_entity_poly.pdbx_strand_id
1 'polypeptide(L)'
;MTEQEFKNSVLPFSRKLYPMLKRILREEEETRDALQDLIVKLWNKRHELKKCQNQKAYIFTVARNYCFDLLKKKRTARFSENGELLFFNGRSR
;
A
#
# COMPACT_ATOMS: atom_id res chain seq x y z
N MET A 1 -3.49 -19.59 -2.99
CA MET A 1 -2.12 -19.35 -3.47
C MET A 1 -1.20 -19.90 -2.40
N THR A 2 -0.21 -20.70 -2.79
CA THR A 2 0.81 -21.23 -1.87
C THR A 2 1.85 -20.16 -1.53
N GLU A 3 2.68 -20.42 -0.53
CA GLU A 3 3.76 -19.50 -0.15
C GLU A 3 4.76 -19.26 -1.28
N GLN A 4 5.14 -20.32 -1.99
CA GLN A 4 6.09 -20.23 -3.11
C GLN A 4 5.51 -19.43 -4.28
N GLU A 5 4.24 -19.65 -4.63
CA GLU A 5 3.55 -18.86 -5.68
C GLU A 5 3.53 -17.37 -5.33
N PHE A 6 3.24 -17.03 -4.07
CA PHE A 6 3.25 -15.64 -3.61
C PHE A 6 4.66 -15.05 -3.67
N LYS A 7 5.67 -15.77 -3.21
CA LYS A 7 7.06 -15.32 -3.25
C LYS A 7 7.50 -14.99 -4.68
N ASN A 8 7.16 -15.85 -5.64
CA ASN A 8 7.52 -15.66 -7.05
C ASN A 8 6.71 -14.56 -7.75
N SER A 9 5.45 -14.37 -7.39
CA SER A 9 4.60 -13.34 -8.00
C SER A 9 4.79 -11.98 -7.35
N VAL A 10 4.75 -11.88 -6.01
CA VAL A 10 4.62 -10.62 -5.28
C VAL A 10 5.96 -10.00 -4.88
N LEU A 11 6.96 -10.77 -4.44
CA LEU A 11 8.26 -10.20 -4.01
C LEU A 11 9.00 -9.41 -5.11
N PRO A 12 8.95 -9.78 -6.40
CA PRO A 12 9.55 -8.96 -7.45
C PRO A 12 8.92 -7.56 -7.55
N PHE A 13 7.67 -7.38 -7.12
CA PHE A 13 7.04 -6.06 -7.07
C PHE A 13 7.61 -5.18 -5.97
N SER A 14 8.18 -5.74 -4.88
CA SER A 14 8.76 -4.92 -3.81
C SER A 14 9.79 -3.92 -4.33
N ARG A 15 10.67 -4.35 -5.25
CA ARG A 15 11.65 -3.47 -5.92
C ARG A 15 11.00 -2.39 -6.79
N LYS A 16 9.85 -2.67 -7.39
CA LYS A 16 9.10 -1.73 -8.26
C LYS A 16 8.22 -0.78 -7.46
N LEU A 17 7.73 -1.22 -6.32
CA LEU A 17 6.88 -0.45 -5.42
C LEU A 17 7.69 0.53 -4.58
N TYR A 18 8.90 0.15 -4.16
CA TYR A 18 9.73 0.98 -3.28
C TYR A 18 9.92 2.43 -3.75
N PRO A 19 10.29 2.73 -5.02
CA PRO A 19 10.42 4.12 -5.48
C PRO A 19 9.08 4.88 -5.44
N MET A 20 7.97 4.20 -5.71
CA MET A 20 6.64 4.80 -5.62
C MET A 20 6.28 5.16 -4.17
N LEU A 21 6.48 4.21 -3.24
CA LEU A 21 6.24 4.42 -1.81
C LEU A 21 7.13 5.56 -1.28
N LYS A 22 8.43 5.54 -1.60
CA LYS A 22 9.39 6.56 -1.19
C LYS A 22 9.01 7.95 -1.67
N ARG A 23 8.50 8.09 -2.90
CA ARG A 23 8.02 9.37 -3.43
C ARG A 23 6.80 9.90 -2.68
N ILE A 24 5.93 9.02 -2.17
CA ILE A 24 4.71 9.40 -1.46
C ILE A 24 4.98 9.69 0.03
N LEU A 25 5.74 8.82 0.71
CA LEU A 25 6.00 8.88 2.15
C LEU A 25 7.18 9.77 2.53
N ARG A 26 8.12 10.00 1.61
CA ARG A 26 9.33 10.84 1.74
C ARG A 26 10.38 10.32 2.73
N GLU A 27 9.97 9.68 3.81
CA GLU A 27 10.85 9.08 4.83
C GLU A 27 11.30 7.67 4.47
N GLU A 28 12.58 7.35 4.70
CA GLU A 28 13.14 6.05 4.30
C GLU A 28 12.71 4.90 5.21
N GLU A 29 12.83 5.10 6.52
CA GLU A 29 12.39 4.14 7.53
C GLU A 29 10.91 3.80 7.33
N GLU A 30 10.06 4.82 7.25
CA GLU A 30 8.63 4.61 7.03
C GLU A 30 8.33 3.93 5.69
N THR A 31 9.10 4.21 4.64
CA THR A 31 8.93 3.53 3.35
C THR A 31 9.20 2.03 3.48
N ARG A 32 10.25 1.65 4.22
CA ARG A 32 10.59 0.24 4.47
C ARG A 32 9.49 -0.45 5.28
N ASP A 33 9.05 0.17 6.37
CA ASP A 33 7.97 -0.36 7.21
C ASP A 33 6.66 -0.49 6.42
N ALA A 34 6.30 0.55 5.67
CA ALA A 34 5.11 0.55 4.83
C ALA A 34 5.16 -0.54 3.75
N LEU A 35 6.33 -0.76 3.15
CA LEU A 35 6.50 -1.84 2.18
C LEU A 35 6.33 -3.21 2.84
N GLN A 36 6.89 -3.42 4.03
CA GLN A 36 6.75 -4.66 4.80
C GLN A 36 5.27 -4.95 5.09
N ASP A 37 4.56 -3.97 5.66
CA ASP A 37 3.14 -4.08 5.97
C ASP A 37 2.28 -4.34 4.74
N LEU A 38 2.61 -3.69 3.63
CA LEU A 38 1.92 -3.88 2.36
C LEU A 38 2.05 -5.33 1.87
N ILE A 39 3.24 -5.93 1.98
CA ILE A 39 3.47 -7.33 1.58
C ILE A 39 2.66 -8.27 2.47
N VAL A 40 2.64 -8.04 3.79
CA VAL A 40 1.80 -8.81 4.72
C VAL A 40 0.31 -8.66 4.38
N LYS A 41 -0.14 -7.45 4.06
CA LYS A 41 -1.52 -7.17 3.65
C LYS A 41 -1.89 -7.89 2.35
N LEU A 42 -0.99 -7.93 1.38
CA LEU A 42 -1.18 -8.69 0.12
C LEU A 42 -1.22 -10.19 0.37
N TRP A 43 -0.42 -10.71 1.30
CA TRP A 43 -0.45 -12.12 1.71
C TRP A 43 -1.80 -12.50 2.35
N ASN A 44 -2.33 -11.64 3.22
CA ASN A 44 -3.64 -11.85 3.82
C ASN A 44 -4.76 -11.85 2.75
N LYS A 45 -4.59 -11.02 1.71
CA LYS A 45 -5.51 -10.94 0.56
C LYS A 45 -5.14 -11.87 -0.60
N ARG A 46 -4.26 -12.86 -0.40
CA ARG A 46 -3.80 -13.79 -1.45
C ARG A 46 -4.91 -14.53 -2.19
N HIS A 47 -6.04 -14.77 -1.53
CA HIS A 47 -7.21 -15.41 -2.14
C HIS A 47 -7.94 -14.47 -3.11
N GLU A 48 -8.06 -13.18 -2.77
CA GLU A 48 -8.60 -12.15 -3.67
C GLU A 48 -7.64 -11.94 -4.85
N LEU A 49 -6.34 -11.82 -4.57
CA LEU A 49 -5.31 -11.64 -5.60
C LEU A 49 -5.34 -12.76 -6.64
N LYS A 50 -5.55 -14.01 -6.21
CA LYS A 50 -5.67 -15.16 -7.14
C LYS A 50 -6.92 -15.09 -8.02
N LYS A 51 -8.00 -14.45 -7.56
CA LYS A 51 -9.24 -14.29 -8.34
C LYS A 51 -9.15 -13.13 -9.35
N CYS A 52 -8.24 -12.19 -9.16
CA CYS A 52 -8.05 -11.09 -10.09
C CYS A 52 -7.34 -11.55 -11.38
N GLN A 53 -7.94 -11.24 -12.54
CA GLN A 53 -7.27 -11.43 -13.83
C GLN A 53 -5.93 -10.67 -13.91
N ASN A 54 -5.90 -9.44 -13.38
CA ASN A 54 -4.69 -8.60 -13.39
C ASN A 54 -4.15 -8.39 -11.97
N GLN A 55 -3.32 -9.34 -11.53
CA GLN A 55 -2.65 -9.29 -10.22
C GLN A 55 -1.78 -8.03 -10.07
N LYS A 56 -1.11 -7.60 -11.15
CA LYS A 56 -0.22 -6.43 -11.12
C LYS A 56 -1.01 -5.17 -10.80
N ALA A 57 -2.09 -4.92 -11.53
CA ALA A 57 -2.95 -3.75 -11.31
C ALA A 57 -3.53 -3.74 -9.90
N TYR A 58 -3.94 -4.90 -9.38
CA TYR A 58 -4.42 -5.01 -8.00
C TYR A 58 -3.34 -4.63 -6.98
N ILE A 59 -2.12 -5.19 -7.11
CA ILE A 59 -0.98 -4.89 -6.22
C ILE A 59 -0.69 -3.38 -6.20
N PHE A 60 -0.57 -2.75 -7.36
CA PHE A 60 -0.31 -1.31 -7.45
C PHE A 60 -1.44 -0.46 -6.86
N THR A 61 -2.69 -0.88 -7.05
CA THR A 61 -3.86 -0.19 -6.47
C THR A 61 -3.85 -0.28 -4.95
N VAL A 62 -3.60 -1.46 -4.39
CA VAL A 62 -3.50 -1.66 -2.93
C VAL A 62 -2.33 -0.88 -2.36
N ALA A 63 -1.18 -0.88 -3.03
CA ALA A 63 0.01 -0.13 -2.61
C ALA A 63 -0.25 1.38 -2.54
N ARG A 64 -0.84 1.94 -3.61
CA ARG A 64 -1.18 3.36 -3.69
C ARG A 64 -2.18 3.74 -2.59
N ASN A 65 -3.27 2.98 -2.44
CA ASN A 65 -4.27 3.24 -1.40
C ASN A 65 -3.66 3.18 0.00
N TYR A 66 -2.77 2.21 0.24
CA TYR A 66 -2.07 2.09 1.52
C TYR A 66 -1.22 3.32 1.84
N CYS A 67 -0.46 3.84 0.88
CA CYS A 67 0.33 5.06 1.08
C CYS A 67 -0.55 6.27 1.40
N PHE A 68 -1.68 6.41 0.71
CA PHE A 68 -2.61 7.51 0.98
C PHE A 68 -3.27 7.37 2.35
N ASP A 69 -3.62 6.16 2.77
CA ASP A 69 -4.13 5.90 4.12
C ASP A 69 -3.10 6.27 5.20
N LEU A 70 -1.82 5.95 4.99
CA LEU A 70 -0.73 6.35 5.90
C LEU A 70 -0.59 7.87 5.97
N LEU A 71 -0.59 8.55 4.81
CA LEU A 71 -0.56 10.02 4.78
C LEU A 71 -1.78 10.65 5.46
N LYS A 72 -2.96 10.06 5.29
CA LYS A 72 -4.19 10.50 5.97
C LYS A 72 -4.05 10.34 7.48
N LYS A 73 -3.56 9.19 7.96
CA LYS A 73 -3.31 8.95 9.39
C LYS A 73 -2.29 9.93 9.97
N LYS A 74 -1.19 10.18 9.26
CA LYS A 74 -0.18 11.18 9.68
C LYS A 74 -0.75 12.59 9.76
N ARG A 75 -1.56 12.97 8.78
CA ARG A 75 -2.30 14.23 8.79
C ARG A 75 -3.27 14.27 9.95
N THR A 76 -4.15 13.29 10.12
CA THR A 76 -5.10 13.22 11.23
C THR A 76 -4.41 13.22 12.60
N ALA A 77 -3.24 12.58 12.74
CA ALA A 77 -2.46 12.65 13.98
C ALA A 77 -2.00 14.09 14.27
N ARG A 78 -1.53 14.83 13.24
CA ARG A 78 -1.20 16.26 13.36
C ARG A 78 -2.42 17.18 13.52
N PHE A 79 -3.56 16.80 12.93
CA PHE A 79 -4.82 17.55 13.03
C PHE A 79 -5.61 17.19 14.29
N SER A 80 -5.29 16.13 15.01
CA SER A 80 -5.84 15.90 16.36
C SER A 80 -5.39 16.99 17.33
N GLU A 81 -4.35 17.76 16.97
CA GLU A 81 -3.95 18.99 17.66
C GLU A 81 -4.68 20.24 17.11
N ASN A 82 -5.26 20.20 15.89
CA ASN A 82 -5.85 21.35 15.18
C ASN A 82 -7.03 20.94 14.27
N GLY A 83 -8.12 20.44 14.86
CA GLY A 83 -9.15 19.62 14.18
C GLY A 83 -9.83 20.21 12.94
N GLU A 84 -9.41 19.76 11.74
CA GLU A 84 -10.27 19.67 10.54
C GLU A 84 -9.89 18.44 9.69
N LEU A 85 -10.87 17.55 9.45
CA LEU A 85 -10.72 16.32 8.68
C LEU A 85 -11.02 16.57 7.19
N LEU A 86 -9.98 16.80 6.38
CA LEU A 86 -10.13 16.81 4.92
C LEU A 86 -10.24 15.38 4.37
N PHE A 87 -11.46 14.95 4.08
CA PHE A 87 -11.73 13.76 3.29
C PHE A 87 -11.37 14.03 1.83
N PHE A 88 -10.15 13.67 1.42
CA PHE A 88 -9.85 13.52 -0.01
C PHE A 88 -10.61 12.30 -0.54
N ASN A 89 -11.79 12.57 -1.08
CA ASN A 89 -12.63 11.59 -1.76
C ASN A 89 -12.05 11.32 -3.15
N GLY A 90 -11.02 10.47 -3.19
CA GLY A 90 -10.34 10.00 -4.39
C GLY A 90 -10.75 8.59 -4.80
N ARG A 91 -12.04 8.25 -4.72
CA ARG A 91 -12.62 7.12 -5.48
C ARG A 91 -13.57 7.70 -6.52
N SER A 92 -13.02 8.16 -7.65
CA SER A 92 -13.82 8.15 -8.87
C SER A 92 -13.84 6.71 -9.38
N ARG A 93 -15.06 6.18 -9.47
CA ARG A 93 -15.37 5.01 -10.28
C ARG A 93 -15.02 5.28 -11.73
#